data_AF-A0A292Z168-F1
#
_entry.id   AF-A0A292Z168-F1
#
_cell.length_a   1.000
_cell.length_b   1.000
_cell.length_c   1.000
_cell.angle_alpha   90.00
_cell.angle_beta   90.00
_cell.angle_gamma   90.00
#
_symmetry.space_group_name_H-M   'P 1'
#
loop_
_entity.id
_entity.type
_entity.pdbx_description
1 polymer ?
#
loop_
_entity_poly.entity_id
_entity_poly.type
_entity_poly.pdbx_seq_one_letter_code
_entity_poly.pdbx_strand_id
1 'polypeptide(L)'
;MSLVAPADHATLVRMLRVMFPHPTFPDGPYERTAEAVVGGDARTRAQVCQGLTDLDRLRDRPFADLDDAAALALLREIETTAFFGAVKATALVRFYDDHEVWDLLGYEGPSFDQGGYVNRGFDDLDWLPDPQIEYEEESA
;
A
#
# COMPACT_ATOMS: atom_id res chain seq x y z
N MET A 1 6.53 22.85 8.64
CA MET A 1 6.71 23.32 7.25
C MET A 1 6.85 22.07 6.40
N SER A 2 5.90 21.77 5.52
CA SER A 2 6.01 20.60 4.63
C SER A 2 7.23 20.77 3.73
N LEU A 3 8.07 19.74 3.65
CA LEU A 3 9.29 19.72 2.83
C LEU A 3 9.01 19.35 1.37
N VAL A 4 7.76 19.08 1.02
CA VAL A 4 7.32 18.59 -0.29
C VAL A 4 6.16 19.46 -0.79
N ALA A 5 6.17 19.78 -2.08
CA ALA A 5 5.14 20.60 -2.69
C ALA A 5 3.79 19.85 -2.74
N PRO A 6 2.64 20.54 -2.71
CA PRO A 6 1.33 19.86 -2.81
C PRO A 6 1.17 18.97 -4.05
N ALA A 7 1.74 19.38 -5.18
CA ALA A 7 1.72 18.61 -6.43
C ALA A 7 2.55 17.31 -6.34
N ASP A 8 3.69 17.36 -5.66
CA ASP A 8 4.54 16.20 -5.41
C ASP A 8 3.83 15.20 -4.49
N HIS A 9 3.15 15.70 -3.46
CA HIS A 9 2.33 14.87 -2.57
C HIS A 9 1.20 14.18 -3.34
N ALA A 10 0.44 14.92 -4.15
CA ALA A 10 -0.62 14.34 -4.99
C ALA A 10 -0.08 13.29 -5.97
N THR A 11 1.08 13.54 -6.58
CA THR A 11 1.77 12.58 -7.45
C THR A 11 2.14 11.31 -6.69
N LEU A 12 2.66 11.44 -5.47
CA LEU A 12 3.04 10.31 -4.64
C LEU A 12 1.82 9.47 -4.20
N VAL A 13 0.75 10.11 -3.75
CA VAL A 13 -0.52 9.42 -3.43
C VAL A 13 -1.06 8.67 -4.66
N ARG A 14 -1.03 9.30 -5.85
CA ARG A 14 -1.44 8.62 -7.09
C ARG A 14 -0.55 7.42 -7.40
N MET A 15 0.77 7.58 -7.28
CA MET A 15 1.74 6.50 -7.50
C MET A 15 1.45 5.32 -6.57
N LEU A 16 1.19 5.57 -5.28
CA LEU A 16 0.84 4.54 -4.30
C LEU A 16 -0.46 3.81 -4.67
N ARG A 17 -1.50 4.53 -5.10
CA ARG A 17 -2.76 3.91 -5.57
C ARG A 17 -2.55 2.98 -6.77
N VAL A 18 -1.65 3.32 -7.69
CA VAL A 18 -1.34 2.47 -8.85
C VAL A 18 -0.48 1.26 -8.44
N MET A 19 0.44 1.43 -7.49
CA MET A 19 1.30 0.35 -6.98
C MET A 19 0.54 -0.66 -6.10
N PHE A 20 -0.42 -0.19 -5.31
CA PHE A 20 -1.21 -0.98 -4.36
C PHE A 20 -2.71 -0.72 -4.59
N PRO A 21 -3.28 -1.28 -5.66
CA PRO A 21 -4.62 -0.94 -6.09
C PRO A 21 -5.70 -1.59 -5.20
N HIS A 22 -6.33 -0.77 -4.35
CA HIS A 22 -7.50 -1.14 -3.55
C HIS A 22 -8.66 -0.19 -3.87
N PRO A 23 -9.56 -0.55 -4.81
CA PRO A 23 -10.60 0.37 -5.33
C PRO A 23 -11.57 0.91 -4.28
N THR A 24 -11.82 0.14 -3.21
CA THR A 24 -12.76 0.48 -2.14
C THR A 24 -12.11 1.27 -1.01
N PHE A 25 -10.78 1.41 -0.99
CA PHE A 25 -10.08 2.04 0.12
C PHE A 25 -10.14 3.57 -0.02
N PRO A 26 -10.33 4.30 1.10
CA PRO A 26 -10.26 5.75 1.13
C PRO A 26 -8.82 6.23 0.91
N ASP A 27 -8.64 7.54 0.70
CA ASP A 27 -7.31 8.14 0.48
C ASP A 27 -6.44 8.20 1.73
N GLY A 28 -7.03 8.20 2.93
CA GLY A 28 -6.32 8.40 4.21
C GLY A 28 -5.07 7.54 4.38
N PRO A 29 -5.13 6.21 4.20
CA PRO A 29 -3.94 5.36 4.30
C PRO A 29 -2.86 5.67 3.26
N TYR A 30 -3.26 6.05 2.04
CA TYR A 30 -2.33 6.45 0.98
C TYR A 30 -1.64 7.77 1.29
N GLU A 31 -2.36 8.76 1.85
CA GLU A 31 -1.81 10.04 2.30
C GLU A 31 -0.78 9.84 3.42
N ARG A 32 -1.13 9.10 4.48
CA ARG A 32 -0.19 8.79 5.58
C ARG A 32 1.04 8.02 5.09
N THR A 33 0.86 7.13 4.13
CA THR A 33 1.97 6.41 3.49
C THR A 33 2.87 7.35 2.69
N ALA A 34 2.29 8.30 1.94
CA ALA A 34 3.05 9.32 1.21
C ALA A 34 3.87 10.20 2.17
N GLU A 35 3.27 10.60 3.31
CA GLU A 35 3.97 11.33 4.37
C GLU A 35 5.14 10.51 4.95
N ALA A 36 4.95 9.21 5.17
CA ALA A 36 6.01 8.34 5.68
C ALA A 36 7.18 8.18 4.69
N VAL A 37 6.90 8.08 3.39
CA VAL A 37 7.91 8.04 2.32
C VAL A 37 8.75 9.32 2.33
N VAL A 38 8.12 10.48 2.45
CA VAL A 38 8.81 11.78 2.54
C VAL A 38 9.55 11.93 3.87
N GLY A 39 8.99 11.39 4.94
CA GLY A 39 9.51 11.45 6.31
C GLY A 39 10.75 10.58 6.58
N GLY A 40 11.20 9.79 5.60
CA GLY A 40 12.42 8.97 5.70
C GLY A 40 13.70 9.77 5.96
N ASP A 41 14.83 9.07 6.09
CA ASP A 41 16.14 9.70 6.30
C ASP A 41 16.52 10.67 5.15
N ALA A 42 17.54 11.51 5.38
CA ALA A 42 17.92 12.55 4.42
C ALA A 42 18.29 12.02 3.03
N ARG A 43 18.90 10.82 2.95
CA ARG A 43 19.26 10.19 1.68
C ARG A 43 18.01 9.70 0.96
N THR A 44 17.16 8.95 1.65
CA THR A 44 15.90 8.44 1.12
C THR A 44 15.02 9.59 0.62
N ARG A 45 14.88 10.65 1.43
CA ARG A 45 14.13 11.85 1.07
C ARG A 45 14.67 12.53 -0.18
N ALA A 46 15.99 12.71 -0.29
CA ALA A 46 16.60 13.29 -1.48
C ALA A 46 16.35 12.43 -2.74
N GLN A 47 16.43 11.10 -2.62
CA GLN A 47 16.12 10.18 -3.71
C GLN A 47 14.65 10.28 -4.15
N VAL A 48 13.72 10.41 -3.20
CA VAL A 48 12.29 10.60 -3.47
C VAL A 48 12.03 11.92 -4.19
N CYS A 49 12.52 13.05 -3.66
CA CYS A 49 12.31 14.36 -4.29
C CYS A 49 12.90 14.43 -5.70
N GLN A 50 14.10 13.86 -5.90
CA GLN A 50 14.72 13.79 -7.22
C GLN A 50 13.90 12.91 -8.17
N GLY A 51 13.46 11.74 -7.71
CA GLY A 51 12.65 10.83 -8.51
C GLY A 51 11.30 11.40 -8.91
N LEU A 52 10.64 12.16 -8.03
CA LEU A 52 9.40 12.89 -8.35
C LEU A 52 9.66 13.96 -9.43
N THR A 53 10.76 14.70 -9.32
CA THR A 53 11.16 15.68 -10.34
C THR A 53 11.41 15.02 -11.69
N ASP A 54 12.08 13.87 -11.71
CA ASP A 54 12.39 13.16 -12.95
C ASP A 54 11.16 12.49 -13.55
N LEU A 55 10.27 11.93 -12.73
CA LEU A 55 8.98 11.40 -13.15
C LEU A 55 8.10 12.48 -13.79
N ASP A 56 8.18 13.72 -13.31
CA ASP A 56 7.53 14.89 -13.90
C ASP A 56 8.12 15.31 -15.25
N ARG A 57 9.41 15.07 -15.48
CA ARG A 57 10.09 15.40 -16.75
C ARG A 57 9.86 14.40 -17.86
N LEU A 58 9.50 13.16 -17.53
CA LEU A 58 9.25 12.09 -18.51
C LEU A 58 7.93 12.25 -19.27
N ARG A 59 7.18 13.35 -19.07
CA ARG A 59 5.77 13.46 -19.45
C ARG A 59 5.37 14.88 -19.86
N ASP A 60 4.36 14.96 -20.73
CA ASP A 60 3.75 16.22 -21.18
C ASP A 60 2.63 16.73 -20.25
N ARG A 61 2.19 15.91 -19.29
CA ARG A 61 1.11 16.21 -18.33
C ARG A 61 1.41 15.62 -16.96
N PRO A 62 0.80 16.10 -15.86
CA PRO A 62 1.03 15.55 -14.53
C PRO A 62 0.68 14.05 -14.40
N PHE A 63 1.41 13.29 -13.58
CA PHE A 63 1.23 11.84 -13.36
C PHE A 63 -0.03 11.59 -12.56
N ALA A 64 -0.32 12.50 -11.62
CA ALA A 64 -1.61 12.58 -10.94
C ALA A 64 -2.79 12.56 -11.93
N ASP A 65 -2.61 13.07 -13.15
CA ASP A 65 -3.66 13.20 -14.15
C ASP A 65 -3.66 12.07 -15.19
N LEU A 66 -2.74 11.09 -15.11
CA LEU A 66 -2.70 9.94 -16.01
C LEU A 66 -3.82 8.94 -15.67
N ASP A 67 -4.39 8.31 -16.70
CA ASP A 67 -5.23 7.13 -16.50
C ASP A 67 -4.43 5.95 -15.93
N ASP A 68 -5.12 4.94 -15.40
CA ASP A 68 -4.48 3.82 -14.71
C ASP A 68 -3.53 3.04 -15.61
N ALA A 69 -3.85 2.89 -16.90
CA ALA A 69 -3.03 2.13 -17.83
C ALA A 69 -1.72 2.85 -18.15
N ALA A 70 -1.79 4.16 -18.43
CA ALA A 70 -0.62 5.00 -18.69
C ALA A 70 0.26 5.14 -17.44
N ALA A 71 -0.35 5.35 -16.27
CA ALA A 71 0.39 5.41 -15.02
C ALA A 71 1.11 4.09 -14.71
N LEU A 72 0.44 2.94 -14.88
CA LEU A 72 1.05 1.63 -14.68
C LEU A 72 2.20 1.36 -15.66
N ALA A 73 2.03 1.72 -16.93
CA ALA A 73 3.09 1.55 -17.94
C ALA A 73 4.35 2.34 -17.55
N LEU A 74 4.18 3.60 -17.16
CA LEU A 74 5.29 4.45 -16.73
C LEU A 74 5.95 3.92 -15.44
N LEU A 75 5.17 3.43 -14.48
CA LEU A 75 5.73 2.81 -13.27
C LEU A 75 6.56 1.55 -13.56
N ARG A 76 6.16 0.76 -14.56
CA ARG A 76 6.94 -0.40 -15.03
C ARG A 76 8.27 0.03 -15.66
N GLU A 77 8.29 1.12 -16.41
CA GLU A 77 9.54 1.63 -17.00
C GLU A 77 10.56 2.04 -15.92
N ILE A 78 10.09 2.59 -14.80
CA ILE A 78 10.95 3.03 -13.70
C ILE A 78 11.12 2.01 -12.58
N GLU A 79 10.59 0.78 -12.71
CA GLU A 79 10.50 -0.16 -11.57
C GLU A 79 11.86 -0.61 -11.00
N THR A 80 12.91 -0.53 -11.82
CA THR A 80 14.29 -0.87 -11.45
C THR A 80 15.06 0.30 -10.83
N THR A 81 14.46 1.49 -10.78
CA THR A 81 15.10 2.68 -10.22
C THR A 81 15.15 2.64 -8.69
N ALA A 82 16.17 3.27 -8.11
CA ALA A 82 16.26 3.41 -6.66
C ALA A 82 15.10 4.21 -6.06
N PHE A 83 14.55 5.16 -6.84
CA PHE A 83 13.35 5.92 -6.46
C PHE A 83 12.15 4.99 -6.26
N PHE A 84 11.81 4.19 -7.28
CA PHE A 84 10.69 3.25 -7.21
C PHE A 84 10.88 2.24 -6.07
N GLY A 85 12.09 1.68 -5.94
CA GLY A 85 12.43 0.75 -4.87
C GLY A 85 12.24 1.35 -3.48
N ALA A 86 12.66 2.60 -3.26
CA ALA A 86 12.49 3.30 -1.98
C ALA A 86 11.01 3.53 -1.64
N VAL A 87 10.23 4.05 -2.59
CA VAL A 87 8.77 4.25 -2.39
C VAL A 87 8.08 2.92 -2.09
N LYS A 88 8.37 1.87 -2.89
CA LYS A 88 7.78 0.54 -2.71
C LYS A 88 8.10 -0.07 -1.35
N ALA A 89 9.37 0.01 -0.92
CA ALA A 89 9.81 -0.58 0.34
C ALA A 89 9.11 0.07 1.54
N THR A 90 9.03 1.41 1.57
CA THR A 90 8.31 2.11 2.63
C THR A 90 6.81 1.85 2.54
N ALA A 91 6.21 1.91 1.35
CA ALA A 91 4.78 1.70 1.18
C ALA A 91 4.33 0.29 1.61
N LEU A 92 5.07 -0.75 1.25
CA LEU A 92 4.76 -2.13 1.63
C LEU A 92 4.65 -2.28 3.15
N VAL A 93 5.54 -1.63 3.91
CA VAL A 93 5.49 -1.69 5.37
C VAL A 93 4.41 -0.78 5.91
N ARG A 94 4.41 0.50 5.51
CA ARG A 94 3.57 1.53 6.16
C ARG A 94 2.09 1.44 5.79
N PHE A 95 1.78 1.03 4.58
CA PHE A 95 0.40 0.91 4.13
C PHE A 95 -0.30 -0.26 4.81
N TYR A 96 0.36 -1.43 4.92
CA TYR A 96 -0.22 -2.61 5.56
C TYR A 96 -0.01 -2.66 7.08
N ASP A 97 0.72 -1.70 7.66
CA ASP A 97 0.82 -1.45 9.10
C ASP A 97 -0.11 -0.30 9.55
N ASP A 98 -1.03 0.11 8.67
CA ASP A 98 -2.00 1.15 8.95
C ASP A 98 -3.29 0.54 9.53
N HIS A 99 -3.73 1.04 10.69
CA HIS A 99 -4.91 0.49 11.38
C HIS A 99 -6.21 0.65 10.58
N GLU A 100 -6.36 1.69 9.77
CA GLU A 100 -7.54 1.84 8.90
C GLU A 100 -7.51 0.79 7.78
N VAL A 101 -6.33 0.44 7.28
CA VAL A 101 -6.15 -0.69 6.34
C VAL A 101 -6.46 -2.02 6.99
N TRP A 102 -6.11 -2.19 8.27
CA TRP A 102 -6.47 -3.39 9.03
C TRP A 102 -7.99 -3.55 9.13
N ASP A 103 -8.69 -2.49 9.52
CA ASP A 103 -10.15 -2.48 9.62
C ASP A 103 -10.81 -2.80 8.26
N LEU A 104 -10.29 -2.24 7.17
CA LEU A 104 -10.80 -2.49 5.81
C LEU A 104 -10.56 -3.92 5.31
N LEU A 105 -9.48 -4.55 5.79
CA LEU A 105 -9.14 -5.94 5.46
C LEU A 105 -9.75 -6.96 6.42
N GLY A 106 -10.39 -6.52 7.51
CA GLY A 106 -10.85 -7.40 8.59
C GLY A 106 -9.71 -7.98 9.43
N TYR A 107 -8.51 -7.40 9.37
CA TYR A 107 -7.41 -7.80 10.24
C TYR A 107 -7.59 -7.16 11.61
N GLU A 108 -7.79 -7.97 12.65
CA GLU A 108 -8.10 -7.45 13.98
C GLU A 108 -6.90 -6.93 14.79
N GLY A 109 -5.72 -6.84 14.16
CA GLY A 109 -4.47 -6.46 14.83
C GLY A 109 -3.86 -7.59 15.68
N PRO A 110 -2.67 -7.38 16.25
CA PRO A 110 -1.93 -8.40 16.99
C PRO A 110 -2.73 -9.01 18.16
N SER A 111 -2.64 -10.33 18.33
CA SER A 111 -3.43 -11.09 19.31
C SER A 111 -2.61 -11.71 20.45
N PHE A 112 -1.28 -11.55 20.47
CA PHE A 112 -0.41 -12.21 21.45
C PHE A 112 -0.78 -11.86 22.90
N ASP A 113 -1.02 -10.59 23.16
CA ASP A 113 -1.49 -10.05 24.45
C ASP A 113 -2.98 -10.34 24.72
N GLN A 114 -3.71 -10.80 23.72
CA GLN A 114 -5.14 -11.14 23.77
C GLN A 114 -5.40 -12.66 23.89
N GLY A 115 -4.35 -13.48 24.04
CA GLY A 115 -4.49 -14.93 24.17
C GLY A 115 -4.56 -15.69 22.84
N GLY A 116 -4.19 -15.05 21.73
CA GLY A 116 -4.19 -15.62 20.37
C GLY A 116 -5.53 -15.49 19.64
N TYR A 117 -5.57 -15.93 18.37
CA TYR A 117 -6.76 -15.81 17.51
C TYR A 117 -7.79 -16.93 17.69
N VAL A 118 -7.50 -17.99 18.46
CA VAL A 118 -8.37 -19.18 18.59
C VAL A 118 -9.81 -18.81 18.98
N ASN A 119 -10.02 -17.76 19.77
CA ASN A 119 -11.35 -17.26 20.16
C ASN A 119 -11.60 -15.82 19.67
N ARG A 120 -10.93 -15.41 18.60
CA ARG A 120 -10.90 -14.03 18.10
C ARG A 120 -10.67 -14.03 16.59
N GLY A 121 -11.65 -14.53 15.83
CA GLY A 121 -11.65 -14.45 14.36
C GLY A 121 -10.72 -15.40 13.60
N PHE A 122 -10.15 -16.43 14.23
CA PHE A 122 -9.37 -17.45 13.50
C PHE A 122 -10.19 -18.16 12.41
N ASP A 123 -11.47 -18.43 12.70
CA ASP A 123 -12.41 -19.18 11.87
C ASP A 123 -13.61 -18.34 11.39
N ASP A 124 -13.53 -17.01 11.47
CA ASP A 124 -14.55 -16.08 10.94
C ASP A 124 -14.48 -15.99 9.40
N LEU A 125 -14.53 -17.14 8.72
CA LEU A 125 -14.42 -17.26 7.27
C LEU A 125 -15.81 -17.17 6.64
N ASP A 126 -16.14 -16.02 6.10
CA ASP A 126 -17.39 -15.71 5.40
C ASP A 126 -17.44 -16.21 3.93
N TRP A 127 -16.34 -16.77 3.44
CA TRP A 127 -16.18 -17.26 2.06
C TRP A 127 -16.12 -18.80 1.95
N LEU A 128 -16.07 -19.53 3.07
CA LEU A 128 -16.13 -20.98 3.11
C LEU A 128 -17.44 -21.45 3.75
N PRO A 129 -18.00 -22.60 3.31
CA PRO A 129 -19.09 -23.23 4.06
C PRO A 129 -18.58 -23.70 5.43
N ASP A 130 -19.50 -23.84 6.39
CA ASP A 130 -19.19 -24.36 7.71
C ASP A 130 -18.39 -25.67 7.60
N PRO A 131 -17.26 -25.79 8.33
CA PRO A 131 -16.43 -26.98 8.26
C PRO A 131 -17.25 -28.20 8.68
N GLN A 132 -17.14 -29.29 7.92
CA GLN A 132 -17.78 -30.55 8.28
C GLN A 132 -17.14 -31.09 9.57
N ILE A 133 -17.95 -31.31 10.61
CA ILE A 133 -17.49 -31.76 11.93
C ILE A 133 -17.25 -33.28 11.95
N GLU A 134 -17.89 -34.02 11.04
CA GLU A 134 -17.72 -35.46 10.85
C GLU A 134 -17.06 -35.73 9.51
N TYR A 135 -15.95 -36.47 9.55
CA TYR A 135 -15.31 -37.04 8.37
C TYR A 135 -15.91 -38.44 8.16
N GLU A 136 -16.39 -38.75 6.95
CA GLU A 136 -16.73 -40.13 6.61
C GLU A 136 -15.48 -40.99 6.80
N GLU A 137 -15.54 -41.97 7.71
CA GLU A 137 -14.49 -42.98 7.80
C GLU A 137 -14.45 -43.70 6.45
N GLU A 138 -13.37 -43.52 5.68
CA GLU A 138 -13.14 -44.23 4.44
C GLU A 138 -13.19 -45.73 4.75
N SER A 139 -14.30 -46.37 4.38
CA SER A 139 -14.54 -47.79 4.63
C SER A 139 -13.50 -48.58 3.85
N ALA A 140 -12.50 -49.07 4.58
CA ALA A 140 -11.41 -49.95 4.12
C ALA A 140 -11.92 -51.30 3.57
#